data_AF-A0A3A8HNW7-F1
#
_entry.id   AF-A0A3A8HNW7-F1
#
_cell.length_a   1.000
_cell.length_b   1.000
_cell.length_c   1.000
_cell.angle_alpha   90.00
_cell.angle_beta   90.00
_cell.angle_gamma   90.00
#
_symmetry.space_group_name_H-M   'P 1'
#
loop_
_entity.id
_entity.type
_entity.pdbx_description
1 polymer ?
#
loop_
_entity_poly.entity_id
_entity_poly.type
_entity_poly.pdbx_seq_one_letter_code
_entity_poly.pdbx_strand_id
1 'polypeptide(L)'
;MRLFCLLTGMVLLSACRMKDPAEGVLRVTVKYVSQEPRCVRVEVGDGVHLAKADVPSSEFQDKEFQLAMVRKPDWNRLMNLTVTSFSAVSGTQCAGTVVEVRHSPSLDVAPGTSADWSVTLRATDADGDGYFAEAPGSERPDCDDSNPAVHPNATESCGSRVDLDCNQLVGCQEANCAGQSCDDGNACTLGDHCEGSGLEARCLPSQTTTCSQPKGVCDARQACNPTSGICEAVESTAGKTCDDGNPCTDTDACGADGKCVGTARTCTTAEQCLASAGTCNPANGQCVFTPLPAATSCQDALACTTADQCDGNGTCVGTPNACVPPPCHRVKQQCTTSTGCEYEVDLNGACTTPGGVPGVCQADATCSPFPYRPYNFDPNSIAAADIGELRTNANVTFDTTDSSWTPAGAITSAETLKIISIPQPGGNPPALLIPVRVVDLKGDLTIKGPSPVILAVYGDANVNQSILATGDITNPNAACGASQGLAGSFGTNTGGGGGGGGGAITGATGGKGYDNSQPQGSAGTLRPSVPEPLLGGCPGGRGGGTASAAGGKGGAGGGAIQISVAGNLTLSQKVSASGDGGEGGKASGGRGA
;
A
#
# COMPACT_ATOMS: atom_id res chain seq x y z
N MET A 1 42.74 36.09 92.92
CA MET A 1 42.50 36.69 91.59
C MET A 1 41.12 36.22 91.14
N ARG A 2 40.19 37.12 90.80
CA ARG A 2 38.90 36.69 90.20
C ARG A 2 39.21 36.13 88.81
N LEU A 3 38.72 34.93 88.52
CA LEU A 3 38.99 34.24 87.25
C LEU A 3 38.31 34.94 86.08
N PHE A 4 37.18 35.60 86.35
CA PHE A 4 36.42 36.41 85.40
C PHE A 4 36.33 37.87 85.87
N CYS A 5 36.46 38.80 84.92
CA CYS A 5 36.28 40.25 85.09
C CYS A 5 35.21 40.72 84.08
N LEU A 6 34.12 41.33 84.54
CA LEU A 6 33.16 42.03 83.68
C LEU A 6 33.73 43.39 83.25
N LEU A 7 33.58 43.76 81.98
CA LEU A 7 34.12 44.98 81.39
C LEU A 7 32.96 45.91 80.99
N THR A 8 32.64 46.93 81.79
CA THR A 8 31.55 47.90 81.52
C THR A 8 32.11 49.27 81.14
N GLY A 9 31.80 49.76 79.93
CA GLY A 9 32.07 51.14 79.49
C GLY A 9 33.56 51.55 79.41
N MET A 10 33.82 52.80 78.98
CA MET A 10 35.16 53.42 78.81
C MET A 10 35.95 53.58 80.13
N VAL A 11 36.20 52.48 80.84
CA VAL A 11 37.10 52.39 81.98
C VAL A 11 38.14 51.32 81.68
N LEU A 12 39.32 51.80 81.29
CA LEU A 12 40.60 51.12 81.29
C LEU A 12 40.75 50.15 82.48
N LEU A 13 40.94 48.86 82.20
CA LEU A 13 41.93 47.88 82.74
C LEU A 13 42.40 47.95 84.22
N SER A 14 41.77 48.71 85.10
CA SER A 14 42.34 49.07 86.41
C SER A 14 41.98 48.08 87.52
N ALA A 15 40.99 47.21 87.31
CA ALA A 15 40.67 46.09 88.22
C ALA A 15 41.25 44.72 87.77
N CYS A 16 41.76 44.61 86.55
CA CYS A 16 42.34 43.37 86.01
C CYS A 16 43.85 43.52 85.65
N ARG A 17 44.52 44.60 86.12
CA ARG A 17 45.98 44.94 86.05
C ARG A 17 46.84 43.83 85.41
N MET A 18 47.02 43.87 84.08
CA MET A 18 48.18 43.34 83.37
C MET A 18 48.08 43.74 81.89
N LYS A 19 49.14 44.39 81.37
CA LYS A 19 49.42 44.39 79.93
C LYS A 19 49.70 42.94 79.57
N ASP A 20 48.74 42.30 78.91
CA ASP A 20 48.67 40.87 78.56
C ASP A 20 49.29 39.94 79.64
N PRO A 21 48.49 39.39 80.59
CA PRO A 21 49.00 38.45 81.59
C PRO A 21 49.81 37.34 80.92
N ALA A 22 50.89 36.91 81.58
CA ALA A 22 51.85 35.97 81.01
C ALA A 22 51.19 34.70 80.45
N GLU A 23 50.04 34.29 80.98
CA GLU A 23 49.30 33.10 80.56
C GLU A 23 48.29 33.32 79.41
N GLY A 24 47.99 34.57 79.04
CA GLY A 24 47.03 34.94 78.00
C GLY A 24 45.61 35.23 78.52
N VAL A 25 44.82 35.97 77.72
CA VAL A 25 43.45 36.41 78.06
C VAL A 25 42.46 35.98 77.00
N LEU A 26 41.32 35.49 77.44
CA LEU A 26 40.16 35.24 76.61
C LEU A 26 39.13 36.34 76.86
N ARG A 27 38.71 37.06 75.82
CA ARG A 27 37.61 38.03 75.90
C ARG A 27 36.41 37.56 75.11
N VAL A 28 35.25 37.70 75.72
CA VAL A 28 33.97 37.30 75.17
C VAL A 28 33.07 38.52 75.12
N THR A 29 32.61 38.83 73.92
CA THR A 29 31.60 39.86 73.69
C THR A 29 30.29 39.19 73.35
N VAL A 30 29.29 39.32 74.22
CA VAL A 30 27.95 38.77 73.99
C VAL A 30 27.00 39.92 73.66
N LYS A 31 26.39 39.87 72.48
CA LYS A 31 25.36 40.82 72.02
C LYS A 31 24.00 40.12 71.98
N TYR A 32 22.90 40.86 72.08
CA TYR A 32 21.56 40.36 71.79
C TYR A 32 20.79 41.34 70.88
N VAL A 33 19.96 40.82 69.97
CA VAL A 33 19.29 41.66 68.96
C VAL A 33 17.82 41.94 69.29
N SER A 34 17.06 40.92 69.66
CA SER A 34 15.61 40.95 69.86
C SER A 34 15.27 41.02 71.35
N GLN A 35 15.14 39.88 72.01
CA GLN A 35 14.73 39.76 73.41
C GLN A 35 15.93 39.98 74.35
N GLU A 36 15.72 40.71 75.47
CA GLU A 36 16.74 40.86 76.52
C GLU A 36 16.78 39.61 77.41
N PRO A 37 17.87 38.81 77.36
CA PRO A 37 17.97 37.63 78.20
C PRO A 37 17.92 38.02 79.67
N ARG A 38 17.22 37.25 80.51
CA ARG A 38 17.23 37.55 81.95
C ARG A 38 18.59 37.26 82.58
N CYS A 39 19.30 36.25 82.08
CA CYS A 39 20.65 35.91 82.50
C CYS A 39 21.43 35.26 81.36
N VAL A 40 22.74 35.45 81.31
CA VAL A 40 23.63 34.72 80.41
C VAL A 40 24.76 34.05 81.20
N ARG A 41 24.92 32.74 81.03
CA ARG A 41 26.04 31.96 81.56
C ARG A 41 27.10 31.82 80.47
N VAL A 42 28.34 32.18 80.80
CA VAL A 42 29.52 31.91 79.97
C VAL A 42 30.33 30.82 80.65
N GLU A 43 30.43 29.66 80.00
CA GLU A 43 31.26 28.55 80.44
C GLU A 43 32.48 28.44 79.54
N VAL A 44 33.66 28.28 80.13
CA VAL A 44 34.94 28.14 79.43
C VAL A 44 35.59 26.85 79.90
N GLY A 45 35.91 25.97 78.96
CA GLY A 45 36.57 24.71 79.24
C GLY A 45 37.74 24.42 78.31
N ASP A 46 38.70 23.65 78.79
CA ASP A 46 39.94 23.29 78.06
C ASP A 46 40.03 21.77 77.76
N GLY A 47 38.92 21.05 77.98
CA GLY A 47 38.79 19.60 77.89
C GLY A 47 39.01 18.85 79.21
N VAL A 48 39.58 19.49 80.24
CA VAL A 48 39.86 18.90 81.56
C VAL A 48 39.26 19.74 82.68
N HIS A 49 39.39 21.06 82.57
CA HIS A 49 38.92 22.05 83.51
C HIS A 49 37.72 22.82 82.93
N LEU A 50 36.84 23.29 83.82
CA LEU A 50 35.68 24.09 83.47
C LEU A 50 35.53 25.24 84.47
N ALA A 51 35.24 26.43 83.95
CA ALA A 51 34.91 27.61 84.74
C ALA A 51 33.67 28.26 84.15
N LYS A 52 32.84 28.85 85.00
CA LYS A 52 31.62 29.53 84.58
C LYS A 52 31.46 30.90 85.22
N ALA A 53 30.78 31.79 84.53
CA ALA A 53 30.34 33.07 85.03
C ALA A 53 28.89 33.31 84.60
N ASP A 54 28.05 33.67 85.57
CA ASP A 54 26.66 34.08 85.32
C ASP A 54 26.60 35.60 85.32
N VAL A 55 25.96 36.16 84.29
CA VAL A 55 25.81 37.59 84.08
C VAL A 55 24.31 37.90 84.01
N PRO A 56 23.71 38.43 85.10
CA PRO A 56 22.32 38.88 85.10
C PRO A 56 22.10 40.06 84.15
N SER A 57 20.89 40.22 83.63
CA SER A 57 20.58 41.27 82.64
C SER A 57 20.82 42.70 83.14
N SER A 58 20.80 42.91 84.47
CA SER A 58 21.14 44.19 85.09
C SER A 58 22.56 44.68 84.78
N GLU A 59 23.45 43.80 84.32
CA GLU A 59 24.83 44.12 83.96
C GLU A 59 25.00 44.42 82.45
N PHE A 60 23.94 44.29 81.65
CA PHE A 60 24.01 44.53 80.20
C PHE A 60 23.92 46.02 79.90
N GLN A 61 24.69 46.48 78.91
CA GLN A 61 24.70 47.87 78.45
C GLN A 61 24.63 47.91 76.93
N ASP A 62 23.75 48.75 76.36
CA ASP A 62 23.58 48.89 74.91
C ASP A 62 23.39 47.56 74.15
N LYS A 63 22.61 46.65 74.74
CA LYS A 63 22.37 45.27 74.26
C LYS A 63 23.62 44.37 74.14
N GLU A 64 24.64 44.63 74.94
CA GLU A 64 25.89 43.89 74.96
C GLU A 64 26.44 43.77 76.39
N PHE A 65 27.27 42.76 76.64
CA PHE A 65 28.23 42.78 77.73
C PHE A 65 29.54 42.12 77.31
N GLN A 66 30.63 42.47 78.01
CA GLN A 66 31.94 41.92 77.77
C GLN A 66 32.52 41.28 79.03
N LEU A 67 33.09 40.10 78.85
CA LEU A 67 33.69 39.31 79.91
C LEU A 67 35.12 38.95 79.52
N ALA A 68 36.07 39.14 80.43
CA ALA A 68 37.44 38.67 80.27
C ALA A 68 37.77 37.57 81.28
N MET A 69 38.43 36.52 80.81
CA MET A 69 39.00 35.46 81.64
C MET A 69 40.50 35.37 81.43
N VAL A 70 41.26 35.33 82.52
CA VAL A 70 42.70 35.08 82.47
C VAL A 70 42.92 33.56 82.52
N ARG A 71 43.65 33.01 81.55
CA ARG A 71 44.01 31.57 81.55
C ARG A 71 44.90 31.29 82.77
N LYS A 72 44.61 30.19 83.49
CA LYS A 72 45.50 29.75 84.58
C LYS A 72 46.68 28.94 84.01
N PRO A 73 47.83 28.91 84.70
CA PRO A 73 49.02 28.19 84.20
C PRO A 73 48.79 26.69 83.95
N ASP A 74 47.89 26.07 84.71
CA ASP A 74 47.55 24.65 84.67
C ASP A 74 46.49 24.27 83.60
N TRP A 75 45.97 25.26 82.85
CA TRP A 75 44.95 25.04 81.81
C TRP A 75 45.56 24.89 80.42
N ASN A 76 44.97 24.05 79.58
CA ASN A 76 45.34 23.95 78.16
C ASN A 76 45.09 25.27 77.42
N ARG A 77 45.83 25.46 76.32
CA ARG A 77 45.73 26.68 75.50
C ARG A 77 44.49 26.73 74.62
N LEU A 78 44.04 25.56 74.13
CA LEU A 78 42.82 25.45 73.34
C LEU A 78 41.62 25.45 74.28
N MET A 79 40.83 26.52 74.21
CA MET A 79 39.63 26.72 75.02
C MET A 79 38.38 26.70 74.14
N ASN A 80 37.32 26.11 74.68
CA ASN A 80 35.98 26.14 74.10
C ASN A 80 35.07 26.88 75.05
N LEU A 81 34.16 27.69 74.48
CA LEU A 81 33.21 28.45 75.24
C LEU A 81 31.79 28.04 74.89
N THR A 82 30.94 28.04 75.90
CA THR A 82 29.49 27.91 75.76
C THR A 82 28.85 29.14 76.39
N VAL A 83 28.08 29.87 75.59
CA VAL A 83 27.27 31.00 76.05
C VAL A 83 25.81 30.56 76.01
N THR A 84 25.18 30.54 77.17
CA THR A 84 23.81 30.08 77.36
C THR A 84 22.96 31.18 77.94
N SER A 85 21.87 31.57 77.27
CA SER A 85 20.87 32.49 77.81
C SER A 85 19.78 31.74 78.58
N PHE A 86 19.23 32.39 79.59
CA PHE A 86 18.21 31.83 80.48
C PHE A 86 17.03 32.78 80.65
N SER A 87 15.85 32.21 80.85
CA SER A 87 14.59 32.93 81.06
C SER A 87 14.43 33.52 82.47
N ALA A 88 15.30 33.19 83.43
CA ALA A 88 15.24 33.75 84.78
C ALA A 88 16.62 33.91 85.46
N VAL A 89 16.61 34.63 86.59
CA VAL A 89 17.75 34.75 87.52
C VAL A 89 17.27 34.32 88.91
N SER A 90 18.06 33.50 89.60
CA SER A 90 17.87 33.17 91.01
C SER A 90 19.01 33.77 91.83
N GLY A 91 18.78 34.92 92.46
CA GLY A 91 19.82 35.68 93.17
C GLY A 91 20.82 36.29 92.18
N THR A 92 22.02 35.72 92.09
CA THR A 92 23.07 36.13 91.13
C THR A 92 23.42 35.04 90.12
N GLN A 93 22.63 33.95 90.07
CA GLN A 93 22.86 32.81 89.19
C GLN A 93 21.78 32.70 88.13
N CYS A 94 22.15 32.24 86.94
CA CYS A 94 21.20 31.97 85.87
C CYS A 94 20.33 30.75 86.22
N ALA A 95 19.02 30.90 86.04
CA ALA A 95 17.99 29.92 86.40
C ALA A 95 16.84 29.91 85.37
N GLY A 96 15.88 29.01 85.53
CA GLY A 96 14.77 28.86 84.57
C GLY A 96 15.17 28.04 83.35
N THR A 97 14.38 28.16 82.29
CA THR A 97 14.60 27.46 81.02
C THR A 97 15.78 28.05 80.26
N VAL A 98 16.52 27.18 79.57
CA VAL A 98 17.53 27.60 78.60
C VAL A 98 16.81 28.15 77.39
N VAL A 99 17.14 29.38 77.00
CA VAL A 99 16.52 30.07 75.85
C VAL A 99 17.33 29.81 74.58
N GLU A 100 18.66 29.94 74.65
CA GLU A 100 19.54 29.78 73.49
C GLU A 100 20.94 29.37 73.94
N VAL A 101 21.62 28.51 73.16
CA VAL A 101 23.01 28.10 73.42
C VAL A 101 23.87 28.45 72.20
N ARG A 102 25.06 28.99 72.46
CA ARG A 102 26.06 29.31 71.44
C ARG A 102 27.41 28.75 71.84
N HIS A 103 28.05 28.06 70.90
CA HIS A 103 29.37 27.48 71.10
C HIS A 103 30.39 28.28 70.30
N SER A 104 31.56 28.53 70.89
CA SER A 104 32.69 29.08 70.15
C SER A 104 33.36 28.00 69.30
N PRO A 105 34.08 28.37 68.23
CA PRO A 105 35.17 27.53 67.76
C PRO A 105 36.24 27.38 68.87
N SER A 106 37.11 26.37 68.78
CA SER A 106 38.24 26.26 69.70
C SER A 106 39.20 27.44 69.52
N LEU A 107 39.45 28.18 70.59
CA LEU A 107 40.31 29.37 70.58
C LEU A 107 41.64 29.04 71.23
N ASP A 108 42.74 29.39 70.55
CA ASP A 108 44.09 29.27 71.11
C ASP A 108 44.45 30.51 71.93
N VAL A 109 44.47 30.38 73.25
CA VAL A 109 44.83 31.44 74.20
C VAL A 109 46.31 31.30 74.57
N ALA A 110 47.17 31.79 73.68
CA ALA A 110 48.62 31.69 73.86
C ALA A 110 49.13 32.61 74.99
N PRO A 111 50.19 32.19 75.73
CA PRO A 111 50.90 33.04 76.69
C PRO A 111 51.19 34.45 76.16
N GLY A 112 50.84 35.49 76.92
CA GLY A 112 51.09 36.89 76.55
C GLY A 112 50.28 37.42 75.36
N THR A 113 49.26 36.67 74.90
CA THR A 113 48.34 37.11 73.82
C THR A 113 46.91 37.22 74.33
N SER A 114 46.03 37.75 73.49
CA SER A 114 44.59 37.73 73.74
C SER A 114 43.83 37.09 72.59
N ALA A 115 42.83 36.27 72.94
CA ALA A 115 41.88 35.70 72.01
C ALA A 115 40.51 36.32 72.26
N ASP A 116 39.86 36.76 71.18
CA ASP A 116 38.58 37.45 71.23
C ASP A 116 37.52 36.61 70.52
N TRP A 117 36.35 36.48 71.14
CA TRP A 117 35.17 35.90 70.49
C TRP A 117 33.95 36.77 70.73
N SER A 118 33.30 37.16 69.62
CA SER A 118 32.03 37.88 69.67
C SER A 118 30.92 36.96 69.20
N VAL A 119 29.83 36.92 69.97
CA VAL A 119 28.65 36.11 69.72
C VAL A 119 27.41 36.97 69.87
N THR A 120 26.39 36.68 69.06
CA THR A 120 25.10 37.36 69.10
C THR A 120 24.01 36.34 69.38
N LEU A 121 23.24 36.59 70.44
CA LEU A 121 22.01 35.89 70.81
C LEU A 121 20.83 36.47 70.00
N ARG A 122 19.98 35.60 69.46
CA ARG A 122 18.96 35.95 68.46
C ARG A 122 17.55 35.44 68.77
N ALA A 123 17.36 34.69 69.87
CA ALA A 123 16.04 34.19 70.25
C ALA A 123 14.99 35.32 70.32
N THR A 124 13.88 35.10 69.61
CA THR A 124 12.74 36.03 69.50
C THR A 124 11.49 35.29 69.96
N ASP A 125 10.68 35.97 70.77
CA ASP A 125 9.38 35.54 71.32
C ASP A 125 8.47 36.75 71.09
N ALA A 126 7.85 36.80 69.92
CA ALA A 126 7.14 37.98 69.43
C ALA A 126 5.66 37.98 69.82
N ASP A 127 5.07 36.82 70.09
CA ASP A 127 3.69 36.67 70.52
C ASP A 127 3.52 36.54 72.06
N GLY A 128 4.63 36.33 72.78
CA GLY A 128 4.71 36.39 74.24
C GLY A 128 4.28 35.10 74.95
N ASP A 129 4.24 33.97 74.25
CA ASP A 129 3.83 32.67 74.80
C ASP A 129 4.95 31.93 75.58
N GLY A 130 6.18 32.44 75.46
CA GLY A 130 7.37 31.93 76.14
C GLY A 130 8.15 30.86 75.37
N TYR A 131 7.77 30.59 74.12
CA TYR A 131 8.53 29.82 73.14
C TYR A 131 9.24 30.77 72.15
N PHE A 132 10.27 30.29 71.45
CA PHE A 132 11.15 31.17 70.68
C PHE A 132 11.45 30.60 69.28
N ALA A 133 11.33 31.43 68.23
CA ALA A 133 11.49 30.97 66.84
C ALA A 133 12.94 30.80 66.36
N GLU A 134 13.88 31.62 66.86
CA GLU A 134 15.32 31.51 66.55
C GLU A 134 16.16 31.07 67.77
N ALA A 135 15.95 29.84 68.24
CA ALA A 135 16.66 29.29 69.40
C ALA A 135 17.57 28.08 69.08
N PRO A 136 18.73 28.27 68.43
CA PRO A 136 19.60 27.13 68.12
C PRO A 136 20.14 26.48 69.41
N GLY A 137 19.97 25.16 69.50
CA GLY A 137 20.26 24.35 70.69
C GLY A 137 19.04 23.98 71.53
N SER A 138 17.85 24.52 71.23
CA SER A 138 16.56 24.00 71.74
C SER A 138 16.08 22.83 70.86
N GLU A 139 15.41 21.84 71.46
CA GLU A 139 15.03 20.61 70.73
C GLU A 139 13.93 20.84 69.68
N ARG A 140 13.07 21.86 69.85
CA ARG A 140 12.07 22.32 68.87
C ARG A 140 11.80 23.80 69.08
N PRO A 141 12.20 24.71 68.16
CA PRO A 141 11.83 26.12 68.24
C PRO A 141 10.37 26.33 67.85
N ASP A 142 9.82 27.47 68.22
CA ASP A 142 8.51 27.91 67.76
C ASP A 142 8.49 28.11 66.23
N CYS A 143 7.49 27.54 65.58
CA CYS A 143 7.31 27.57 64.14
C CYS A 143 6.43 28.73 63.66
N ASP A 144 5.67 29.39 64.54
CA ASP A 144 4.90 30.60 64.22
C ASP A 144 4.87 31.58 65.41
N ASP A 145 5.96 32.35 65.55
CA ASP A 145 6.21 33.40 66.56
C ASP A 145 5.22 34.58 66.53
N SER A 146 4.14 34.47 65.74
CA SER A 146 3.08 35.47 65.64
C SER A 146 1.76 34.99 66.25
N ASN A 147 1.68 33.73 66.69
CA ASN A 147 0.46 33.08 67.12
C ASN A 147 0.67 32.25 68.41
N PRO A 148 0.20 32.75 69.58
CA PRO A 148 0.41 32.09 70.88
C PRO A 148 -0.19 30.69 71.05
N ALA A 149 -0.89 30.19 70.04
CA ALA A 149 -1.46 28.85 70.02
C ALA A 149 -0.60 27.85 69.22
N VAL A 150 0.43 28.33 68.52
CA VAL A 150 1.38 27.53 67.75
C VAL A 150 2.69 27.55 68.52
N HIS A 151 3.02 26.45 69.16
CA HIS A 151 4.25 26.32 69.94
C HIS A 151 4.56 24.84 70.23
N PRO A 152 5.82 24.49 70.51
CA PRO A 152 6.19 23.13 70.89
C PRO A 152 5.27 22.51 71.97
N ASN A 153 4.71 21.33 71.67
CA ASN A 153 3.76 20.58 72.52
C ASN A 153 2.36 21.21 72.68
N ALA A 154 1.93 22.11 71.80
CA ALA A 154 0.52 22.50 71.71
C ALA A 154 -0.37 21.27 71.44
N THR A 155 -1.66 21.34 71.79
CA THR A 155 -2.60 20.24 71.53
C THR A 155 -3.22 20.40 70.15
N GLU A 156 -3.05 19.38 69.31
CA GLU A 156 -3.67 19.33 68.00
C GLU A 156 -4.95 18.49 67.97
N SER A 157 -5.85 18.85 67.05
CA SER A 157 -7.03 18.03 66.75
C SER A 157 -6.81 17.23 65.48
N CYS A 158 -7.35 16.00 65.43
CA CYS A 158 -7.21 15.11 64.28
C CYS A 158 -7.84 15.64 62.97
N GLY A 159 -8.67 16.69 63.04
CA GLY A 159 -9.25 17.38 61.89
C GLY A 159 -8.53 18.69 61.52
N SER A 160 -7.51 19.10 62.26
CA SER A 160 -6.74 20.31 61.99
C SER A 160 -5.92 20.17 60.70
N ARG A 161 -5.74 21.28 59.99
CA ARG A 161 -4.79 21.41 58.86
C ARG A 161 -3.60 22.31 59.21
N VAL A 162 -3.51 22.74 60.47
CA VAL A 162 -2.47 23.62 61.01
C VAL A 162 -1.64 22.82 62.00
N ASP A 163 -0.32 22.87 61.84
CA ASP A 163 0.69 22.35 62.78
C ASP A 163 0.81 23.36 63.92
N LEU A 164 0.15 23.05 65.04
CA LEU A 164 0.19 23.84 66.26
C LEU A 164 1.37 23.45 67.14
N ASP A 165 1.82 22.19 67.12
CA ASP A 165 2.83 21.72 68.09
C ASP A 165 4.28 21.73 67.56
N CYS A 166 4.45 22.24 66.34
CA CYS A 166 5.71 22.37 65.62
C CYS A 166 6.41 21.01 65.42
N ASN A 167 5.63 19.93 65.27
CA ASN A 167 6.14 18.60 65.05
C ASN A 167 6.20 18.19 63.56
N GLN A 168 5.68 19.03 62.65
CA GLN A 168 5.55 18.84 61.20
C GLN A 168 4.49 17.82 60.75
N LEU A 169 3.66 17.35 61.66
CA LEU A 169 2.51 16.50 61.42
C LEU A 169 1.26 17.36 61.61
N VAL A 170 0.20 17.02 60.87
CA VAL A 170 -1.10 17.70 60.99
C VAL A 170 -2.23 16.70 60.88
N GLY A 171 -3.32 16.96 61.62
CA GLY A 171 -4.59 16.24 61.46
C GLY A 171 -4.42 14.74 61.67
N CYS A 172 -4.68 13.92 60.64
CA CYS A 172 -4.57 12.46 60.76
C CYS A 172 -3.15 11.95 60.99
N GLN A 173 -2.14 12.77 60.72
CA GLN A 173 -0.72 12.39 60.91
C GLN A 173 -0.32 12.38 62.37
N GLU A 174 -1.11 13.04 63.24
CA GLU A 174 -0.90 13.12 64.67
C GLU A 174 -0.97 11.77 65.40
N ALA A 175 -0.19 11.67 66.48
CA ALA A 175 -0.23 10.50 67.33
C ALA A 175 -1.62 10.37 68.00
N ASN A 176 -2.20 9.16 67.96
CA ASN A 176 -3.53 8.84 68.49
C ASN A 176 -4.74 9.29 67.64
N CYS A 177 -4.51 9.73 66.40
CA CYS A 177 -5.59 10.08 65.50
C CYS A 177 -6.14 8.92 64.67
N ALA A 178 -5.48 7.75 64.65
CA ALA A 178 -5.99 6.57 63.94
C ALA A 178 -7.41 6.19 64.40
N GLY A 179 -8.34 6.11 63.44
CA GLY A 179 -9.76 5.82 63.66
C GLY A 179 -10.60 7.00 64.15
N GLN A 180 -10.02 8.16 64.42
CA GLN A 180 -10.77 9.37 64.78
C GLN A 180 -11.48 9.96 63.56
N SER A 181 -12.58 10.66 63.82
CA SER A 181 -13.31 11.39 62.79
C SER A 181 -12.46 12.52 62.22
N CYS A 182 -12.44 12.64 60.90
CA CYS A 182 -11.86 13.76 60.17
C CYS A 182 -12.85 14.20 59.09
N ASP A 183 -12.49 15.23 58.32
CA ASP A 183 -13.28 15.70 57.18
C ASP A 183 -12.34 16.00 56.02
N ASP A 184 -12.45 15.21 54.95
CA ASP A 184 -11.60 15.35 53.76
C ASP A 184 -12.02 16.55 52.88
N GLY A 185 -13.13 17.21 53.23
CA GLY A 185 -13.71 18.36 52.54
C GLY A 185 -14.62 17.97 51.37
N ASN A 186 -14.94 16.69 51.20
CA ASN A 186 -15.79 16.17 50.13
C ASN A 186 -17.19 15.83 50.66
N ALA A 187 -18.20 16.61 50.27
CA ALA A 187 -19.59 16.37 50.66
C ALA A 187 -20.19 15.06 50.09
N CYS A 188 -19.51 14.38 49.17
CA CYS A 188 -19.92 13.08 48.64
C CYS A 188 -19.45 11.89 49.47
N THR A 189 -18.58 12.11 50.45
CA THR A 189 -18.08 11.08 51.35
C THR A 189 -18.80 11.16 52.70
N LEU A 190 -18.98 10.00 53.32
CA LEU A 190 -19.64 9.87 54.61
C LEU A 190 -18.78 9.02 55.54
N GLY A 191 -18.72 9.43 56.81
CA GLY A 191 -17.98 8.71 57.85
C GLY A 191 -16.47 8.75 57.61
N ASP A 192 -15.95 9.94 57.31
CA ASP A 192 -14.52 10.18 57.13
C ASP A 192 -13.77 9.92 58.44
N HIS A 193 -12.68 9.16 58.33
CA HIS A 193 -11.86 8.77 59.46
C HIS A 193 -10.39 8.71 59.08
N CYS A 194 -9.54 8.94 60.07
CA CYS A 194 -8.11 8.85 59.88
C CYS A 194 -7.67 7.38 59.80
N GLU A 195 -6.97 7.02 58.73
CA GLU A 195 -6.36 5.70 58.55
C GLU A 195 -4.85 5.85 58.32
N GLY A 196 -4.07 4.93 58.89
CA GLY A 196 -2.60 4.97 58.85
C GLY A 196 -1.96 5.63 60.09
N SER A 197 -0.67 5.93 60.01
CA SER A 197 0.12 6.56 61.08
C SER A 197 1.25 7.42 60.53
N GLY A 198 1.58 8.52 61.20
CA GLY A 198 2.64 9.44 60.78
C GLY A 198 2.34 10.09 59.43
N LEU A 199 3.38 10.37 58.64
CA LEU A 199 3.24 11.08 57.35
C LEU A 199 2.36 10.37 56.31
N GLU A 200 2.16 9.06 56.46
CA GLU A 200 1.31 8.27 55.55
C GLU A 200 -0.17 8.28 55.97
N ALA A 201 -0.51 8.79 57.15
CA ALA A 201 -1.88 8.82 57.62
C ALA A 201 -2.71 9.83 56.82
N ARG A 202 -3.92 9.41 56.43
CA ARG A 202 -4.82 10.19 55.58
C ARG A 202 -6.25 10.14 56.12
N CYS A 203 -7.00 11.19 55.85
CA CYS A 203 -8.45 11.18 56.04
C CYS A 203 -9.07 10.41 54.87
N LEU A 204 -9.73 9.29 55.16
CA LEU A 204 -10.34 8.42 54.17
C LEU A 204 -11.82 8.19 54.48
N PRO A 205 -12.66 8.09 53.43
CA PRO A 205 -14.09 7.93 53.60
C PRO A 205 -14.47 6.48 53.89
N SER A 206 -15.46 6.27 54.76
CA SER A 206 -16.06 4.94 54.97
C SER A 206 -17.05 4.57 53.86
N GLN A 207 -17.74 5.57 53.31
CA GLN A 207 -18.72 5.40 52.26
C GLN A 207 -18.64 6.54 51.24
N THR A 208 -18.92 6.21 49.98
CA THR A 208 -19.05 7.20 48.89
C THR A 208 -20.49 7.22 48.39
N THR A 209 -21.01 8.41 48.15
CA THR A 209 -22.35 8.61 47.61
C THR A 209 -22.41 8.09 46.17
N THR A 210 -23.29 7.13 45.92
CA THR A 210 -23.49 6.56 44.58
C THR A 210 -24.70 7.19 43.90
N CYS A 211 -24.49 7.76 42.72
CA CYS A 211 -25.56 8.36 41.92
C CYS A 211 -26.23 7.31 41.04
N SER A 212 -27.57 7.27 41.08
CA SER A 212 -28.36 6.44 40.18
C SER A 212 -28.09 6.84 38.73
N GLN A 213 -27.56 5.90 37.94
CA GLN A 213 -27.23 6.16 36.55
C GLN A 213 -28.48 6.03 35.67
N PRO A 214 -28.71 6.98 34.75
CA PRO A 214 -29.77 6.84 33.77
C PRO A 214 -29.43 5.74 32.75
N LYS A 215 -30.47 5.17 32.13
CA LYS A 215 -30.35 4.05 31.19
C LYS A 215 -30.37 4.48 29.72
N GLY A 216 -30.85 5.68 29.41
CA GLY A 216 -30.94 6.18 28.04
C GLY A 216 -29.59 6.67 27.51
N VAL A 217 -29.38 6.49 26.21
CA VAL A 217 -28.14 6.90 25.50
C VAL A 217 -27.95 8.42 25.52
N CYS A 218 -29.05 9.17 25.55
CA CYS A 218 -29.05 10.63 25.58
C CYS A 218 -29.12 11.24 26.99
N ASP A 219 -29.16 10.41 28.03
CA ASP A 219 -29.16 10.92 29.40
C ASP A 219 -27.73 11.20 29.87
N ALA A 220 -27.51 12.38 30.45
CA ALA A 220 -26.24 12.74 31.04
C ALA A 220 -25.92 11.86 32.25
N ARG A 221 -24.69 11.30 32.31
CA ARG A 221 -24.23 10.60 33.52
C ARG A 221 -24.36 11.52 34.72
N GLN A 222 -24.78 10.94 35.83
CA GLN A 222 -24.88 11.63 37.10
C GLN A 222 -23.61 11.33 37.90
N ALA A 223 -22.94 12.35 38.43
CA ALA A 223 -21.90 12.18 39.44
C ALA A 223 -22.21 13.07 40.65
N CYS A 224 -21.70 12.68 41.81
CA CYS A 224 -21.89 13.47 43.01
C CYS A 224 -20.92 14.66 42.98
N ASN A 225 -21.42 15.87 43.20
CA ASN A 225 -20.61 17.07 43.27
C ASN A 225 -19.92 17.16 44.65
N PRO A 226 -18.57 17.20 44.71
CA PRO A 226 -17.83 17.13 45.96
C PRO A 226 -18.04 18.33 46.89
N THR A 227 -18.60 19.43 46.40
CA THR A 227 -18.91 20.62 47.23
C THR A 227 -20.33 20.56 47.79
N SER A 228 -21.30 20.06 47.00
CA SER A 228 -22.73 20.09 47.39
C SER A 228 -23.28 18.76 47.93
N GLY A 229 -22.61 17.64 47.65
CA GLY A 229 -23.08 16.29 48.00
C GLY A 229 -24.28 15.82 47.16
N ILE A 230 -24.68 16.58 46.15
CA ILE A 230 -25.85 16.28 45.30
C ILE A 230 -25.38 15.61 44.00
N CYS A 231 -26.14 14.62 43.53
CA CYS A 231 -25.96 14.02 42.22
C CYS A 231 -26.43 14.97 41.12
N GLU A 232 -25.52 15.33 40.21
CA GLU A 232 -25.80 16.22 39.09
C GLU A 232 -25.21 15.70 37.78
N ALA A 233 -25.72 16.21 36.67
CA ALA A 233 -25.24 15.88 35.33
C ALA A 233 -23.84 16.46 35.11
N VAL A 234 -22.86 15.60 34.80
CA VAL A 234 -21.47 16.05 34.62
C VAL A 234 -21.06 16.31 33.17
N GLU A 235 -21.86 15.89 32.19
CA GLU A 235 -21.50 16.02 30.78
C GLU A 235 -22.73 16.24 29.89
N SER A 236 -22.60 17.07 28.85
CA SER A 236 -23.61 17.17 27.80
C SER A 236 -23.59 15.92 26.92
N THR A 237 -24.76 15.40 26.59
CA THR A 237 -24.93 14.35 25.60
C THR A 237 -25.25 14.91 24.21
N ALA A 238 -25.41 16.24 24.07
CA ALA A 238 -25.77 16.86 22.81
C ALA A 238 -24.77 16.51 21.70
N GLY A 239 -25.28 16.01 20.57
CA GLY A 239 -24.47 15.57 19.43
C GLY A 239 -23.92 14.14 19.52
N LYS A 240 -24.14 13.41 20.63
CA LYS A 240 -23.86 11.96 20.65
C LYS A 240 -24.79 11.23 19.69
N THR A 241 -24.23 10.28 18.95
CA THR A 241 -25.00 9.40 18.07
C THR A 241 -25.97 8.56 18.89
N CYS A 242 -27.21 8.50 18.46
CA CYS A 242 -28.26 7.65 19.02
C CYS A 242 -29.13 7.12 17.87
N ASP A 243 -30.20 6.40 18.19
CA ASP A 243 -31.20 5.93 17.22
C ASP A 243 -32.58 6.31 17.79
N ASP A 244 -33.34 7.13 17.05
CA ASP A 244 -34.68 7.59 17.48
C ASP A 244 -35.79 6.59 17.09
N GLY A 245 -35.42 5.50 16.42
CA GLY A 245 -36.31 4.44 15.96
C GLY A 245 -37.13 4.82 14.72
N ASN A 246 -36.92 6.00 14.13
CA ASN A 246 -37.61 6.45 12.93
C ASN A 246 -36.76 6.15 11.68
N PRO A 247 -37.16 5.20 10.82
CA PRO A 247 -36.39 4.86 9.63
C PRO A 247 -36.40 5.98 8.55
N CYS A 248 -37.15 7.07 8.77
CA CYS A 248 -37.22 8.25 7.91
C CYS A 248 -36.42 9.45 8.42
N THR A 249 -35.55 9.26 9.40
CA THR A 249 -34.55 10.23 9.79
C THR A 249 -33.15 9.73 9.41
N ASP A 250 -32.28 10.67 9.11
CA ASP A 250 -30.86 10.46 8.92
C ASP A 250 -30.10 11.19 10.04
N THR A 251 -28.91 10.68 10.38
CA THR A 251 -27.98 11.32 11.33
C THR A 251 -28.58 11.64 12.71
N ASP A 252 -29.23 10.65 13.30
CA ASP A 252 -29.78 10.70 14.66
C ASP A 252 -28.74 11.10 15.72
N ALA A 253 -29.05 12.15 16.46
CA ALA A 253 -28.19 12.65 17.52
C ALA A 253 -29.01 13.12 18.72
N CYS A 254 -28.41 13.02 19.91
CA CYS A 254 -29.02 13.53 21.12
C CYS A 254 -29.12 15.06 21.05
N GLY A 255 -30.32 15.59 21.24
CA GLY A 255 -30.59 17.01 21.37
C GLY A 255 -30.18 17.55 22.73
N ALA A 256 -30.17 18.88 22.86
CA ALA A 256 -29.93 19.57 24.14
C ALA A 256 -31.02 19.29 25.19
N ASP A 257 -32.18 18.79 24.76
CA ASP A 257 -33.31 18.38 25.61
C ASP A 257 -33.23 16.90 26.04
N GLY A 258 -32.14 16.20 25.72
CA GLY A 258 -31.93 14.80 26.08
C GLY A 258 -32.72 13.80 25.24
N LYS A 259 -33.36 14.22 24.15
CA LYS A 259 -34.06 13.32 23.22
C LYS A 259 -33.16 12.93 22.06
N CYS A 260 -33.30 11.69 21.60
CA CYS A 260 -32.73 11.30 20.33
C CYS A 260 -33.65 11.78 19.20
N VAL A 261 -33.12 12.57 18.28
CA VAL A 261 -33.83 13.04 17.09
C VAL A 261 -32.88 13.05 15.90
N GLY A 262 -33.36 12.67 14.72
CA GLY A 262 -32.61 12.83 13.48
C GLY A 262 -33.12 13.91 12.54
N THR A 263 -32.38 14.13 11.47
CA THR A 263 -32.76 15.04 10.38
C THR A 263 -33.73 14.31 9.45
N ALA A 264 -34.86 14.93 9.10
CA ALA A 264 -35.84 14.30 8.21
C ALA A 264 -35.20 13.95 6.84
N ARG A 265 -35.28 12.67 6.46
CA ARG A 265 -34.79 12.18 5.17
C ARG A 265 -35.56 12.82 4.02
N THR A 266 -34.83 13.34 3.03
CA THR A 266 -35.42 13.89 1.80
C THR A 266 -35.41 12.87 0.67
N CYS A 267 -36.55 12.66 0.01
CA CYS A 267 -36.67 11.76 -1.14
C CYS A 267 -36.65 12.57 -2.46
N THR A 268 -35.47 12.75 -3.06
CA THR A 268 -35.27 13.61 -4.24
C THR A 268 -34.73 12.89 -5.49
N THR A 269 -34.34 11.61 -5.36
CA THR A 269 -33.86 10.80 -6.48
C THR A 269 -34.99 9.93 -7.01
N ALA A 270 -35.64 10.39 -8.09
CA ALA A 270 -36.74 9.68 -8.74
C ALA A 270 -36.36 9.25 -10.16
N GLU A 271 -36.94 8.16 -10.64
CA GLU A 271 -36.86 7.76 -12.05
C GLU A 271 -37.61 8.76 -12.94
N GLN A 272 -37.32 8.79 -14.25
CA GLN A 272 -37.85 9.81 -15.16
C GLN A 272 -39.39 9.89 -15.19
N CYS A 273 -40.07 8.78 -14.92
CA CYS A 273 -41.53 8.68 -14.89
C CYS A 273 -42.14 8.78 -13.49
N LEU A 274 -41.35 9.20 -12.51
CA LEU A 274 -41.78 9.46 -11.14
C LEU A 274 -41.61 10.95 -10.83
N ALA A 275 -42.46 11.49 -9.94
CA ALA A 275 -42.33 12.86 -9.46
C ALA A 275 -40.95 13.08 -8.80
N SER A 276 -40.36 14.26 -9.00
CA SER A 276 -39.03 14.61 -8.48
C SER A 276 -38.92 14.70 -6.96
N ALA A 277 -40.05 14.70 -6.25
CA ALA A 277 -40.12 14.65 -4.79
C ALA A 277 -41.02 13.50 -4.33
N GLY A 278 -40.52 12.71 -3.40
CA GLY A 278 -41.23 11.60 -2.75
C GLY A 278 -41.49 11.84 -1.28
N THR A 279 -42.26 10.95 -0.66
CA THR A 279 -42.48 10.93 0.79
C THR A 279 -41.86 9.66 1.37
N CYS A 280 -41.12 9.77 2.47
CA CYS A 280 -40.57 8.61 3.16
C CYS A 280 -41.65 7.88 3.96
N ASN A 281 -41.73 6.56 3.83
CA ASN A 281 -42.67 5.73 4.58
C ASN A 281 -42.13 5.47 6.01
N PRO A 282 -42.80 5.97 7.07
CA PRO A 282 -42.30 5.86 8.44
C PRO A 282 -42.25 4.43 8.98
N ALA A 283 -42.90 3.45 8.33
CA ALA A 283 -42.87 2.06 8.76
C ALA A 283 -41.61 1.31 8.31
N ASN A 284 -40.96 1.72 7.22
CA ASN A 284 -39.84 0.97 6.63
C ASN A 284 -38.71 1.83 6.03
N GLY A 285 -38.81 3.15 6.08
CA GLY A 285 -37.79 4.08 5.58
C GLY A 285 -37.69 4.20 4.06
N GLN A 286 -38.61 3.59 3.31
CA GLN A 286 -38.58 3.62 1.85
C GLN A 286 -39.23 4.90 1.30
N CYS A 287 -38.58 5.52 0.32
CA CYS A 287 -39.13 6.65 -0.43
C CYS A 287 -40.21 6.17 -1.41
N VAL A 288 -41.41 6.76 -1.31
CA VAL A 288 -42.53 6.51 -2.23
C VAL A 288 -42.71 7.76 -3.10
N PHE A 289 -42.74 7.56 -4.41
CA PHE A 289 -42.90 8.63 -5.40
C PHE A 289 -44.22 8.45 -6.16
N THR A 290 -44.84 9.56 -6.57
CA THR A 290 -46.06 9.51 -7.37
C THR A 290 -45.70 9.32 -8.85
N PRO A 291 -46.30 8.36 -9.57
CA PRO A 291 -46.12 8.23 -11.02
C PRO A 291 -46.52 9.49 -11.78
N LEU A 292 -45.73 9.85 -12.80
CA LEU A 292 -46.08 10.90 -13.75
C LEU A 292 -47.19 10.40 -14.70
N PRO A 293 -48.01 11.30 -15.27
CA PRO A 293 -49.07 10.92 -16.19
C PRO A 293 -48.57 10.11 -17.39
N ALA A 294 -49.42 9.21 -17.89
CA ALA A 294 -49.16 8.52 -19.13
C ALA A 294 -48.90 9.52 -20.27
N ALA A 295 -48.04 9.14 -21.22
CA ALA A 295 -47.58 10.00 -22.33
C ALA A 295 -46.62 11.14 -21.97
N THR A 296 -46.20 11.25 -20.71
CA THR A 296 -45.06 12.12 -20.35
C THR A 296 -43.81 11.63 -21.07
N SER A 297 -43.11 12.51 -21.80
CA SER A 297 -41.88 12.14 -22.51
C SER A 297 -40.80 11.66 -21.55
N CYS A 298 -40.22 10.51 -21.85
CA CYS A 298 -39.07 9.97 -21.15
C CYS A 298 -38.11 9.34 -22.17
N GLN A 299 -37.03 8.75 -21.70
CA GLN A 299 -36.13 7.96 -22.52
C GLN A 299 -35.79 6.67 -21.78
N ASP A 300 -36.18 5.54 -22.36
CA ASP A 300 -35.83 4.24 -21.81
C ASP A 300 -34.38 3.87 -22.19
N ALA A 301 -33.86 2.78 -21.64
CA ALA A 301 -32.49 2.34 -21.91
C ALA A 301 -32.33 1.55 -23.22
N LEU A 302 -33.41 1.34 -23.98
CA LEU A 302 -33.46 0.46 -25.14
C LEU A 302 -33.27 1.28 -26.43
N ALA A 303 -32.10 1.15 -27.06
CA ALA A 303 -31.82 1.85 -28.33
C ALA A 303 -32.74 1.44 -29.52
N CYS A 304 -33.49 0.34 -29.39
CA CYS A 304 -34.42 -0.15 -30.41
C CYS A 304 -35.87 0.28 -30.18
N THR A 305 -36.16 1.08 -29.15
CA THR A 305 -37.47 1.71 -28.99
C THR A 305 -37.40 3.16 -29.47
N THR A 306 -38.56 3.69 -29.84
CA THR A 306 -38.71 5.10 -30.21
C THR A 306 -39.98 5.67 -29.58
N ALA A 307 -40.00 7.00 -29.42
CA ALA A 307 -41.11 7.76 -28.84
C ALA A 307 -41.47 7.33 -27.41
N ASP A 308 -40.45 7.20 -26.55
CA ASP A 308 -40.60 6.68 -25.18
C ASP A 308 -41.44 7.62 -24.31
N GLN A 309 -42.37 6.99 -23.59
CA GLN A 309 -43.40 7.66 -22.82
C GLN A 309 -43.63 6.93 -21.49
N CYS A 310 -43.99 7.67 -20.47
CA CYS A 310 -44.41 7.08 -19.22
C CYS A 310 -45.72 6.30 -19.41
N ASP A 311 -45.83 5.14 -18.77
CA ASP A 311 -47.01 4.28 -18.80
C ASP A 311 -48.11 4.69 -17.81
N GLY A 312 -47.83 5.67 -16.95
CA GLY A 312 -48.72 6.12 -15.86
C GLY A 312 -48.57 5.34 -14.56
N ASN A 313 -47.77 4.27 -14.52
CA ASN A 313 -47.43 3.49 -13.33
C ASN A 313 -46.00 3.74 -12.84
N GLY A 314 -45.27 4.63 -13.51
CA GLY A 314 -43.93 5.05 -13.13
C GLY A 314 -42.81 4.45 -13.97
N THR A 315 -43.15 3.69 -15.03
CA THR A 315 -42.16 3.10 -15.94
C THR A 315 -42.12 3.86 -17.26
N CYS A 316 -40.91 4.08 -17.77
CA CYS A 316 -40.70 4.59 -19.12
C CYS A 316 -40.76 3.43 -20.12
N VAL A 317 -41.66 3.50 -21.10
CA VAL A 317 -41.83 2.48 -22.13
C VAL A 317 -41.81 3.11 -23.51
N GLY A 318 -41.04 2.52 -24.43
CA GLY A 318 -41.01 2.94 -25.83
C GLY A 318 -41.75 2.00 -26.79
N THR A 319 -41.94 2.47 -28.02
CA THR A 319 -42.53 1.65 -29.10
C THR A 319 -41.41 0.87 -29.80
N PRO A 320 -41.44 -0.48 -29.79
CA PRO A 320 -40.39 -1.28 -30.41
C PRO A 320 -40.31 -1.06 -31.92
N ASN A 321 -39.11 -0.85 -32.44
CA ASN A 321 -38.84 -0.82 -33.88
C ASN A 321 -38.28 -2.16 -34.38
N ALA A 322 -38.18 -2.30 -35.71
CA ALA A 322 -37.64 -3.51 -36.33
C ALA A 322 -36.12 -3.61 -36.11
N CYS A 323 -35.65 -4.77 -35.63
CA CYS A 323 -34.21 -5.04 -35.51
C CYS A 323 -33.57 -5.17 -36.89
N VAL A 324 -32.63 -4.27 -37.21
CA VAL A 324 -31.83 -4.35 -38.42
C VAL A 324 -30.49 -4.99 -38.06
N PRO A 325 -30.25 -6.26 -38.43
CA PRO A 325 -29.01 -6.92 -38.08
C PRO A 325 -27.83 -6.32 -38.87
N PRO A 326 -26.65 -6.20 -38.25
CA PRO A 326 -25.43 -5.88 -38.98
C PRO A 326 -25.06 -7.00 -39.98
N PRO A 327 -24.13 -6.75 -40.92
CA PRO A 327 -23.65 -7.78 -41.82
C PRO A 327 -23.20 -9.05 -41.07
N CYS A 328 -23.50 -10.20 -41.65
CA CYS A 328 -23.23 -11.53 -41.07
C CYS A 328 -23.86 -11.83 -39.72
N HIS A 329 -24.92 -11.09 -39.39
CA HIS A 329 -25.78 -11.40 -38.27
C HIS A 329 -27.20 -11.62 -38.73
N ARG A 330 -27.94 -12.39 -37.95
CA ARG A 330 -29.39 -12.49 -38.03
C ARG A 330 -30.01 -12.16 -36.68
N VAL A 331 -31.30 -11.83 -36.69
CA VAL A 331 -32.03 -11.49 -35.48
C VAL A 331 -32.23 -12.77 -34.66
N LYS A 332 -31.64 -12.80 -33.48
CA LYS A 332 -31.84 -13.84 -32.46
C LYS A 332 -33.05 -13.49 -31.58
N GLN A 333 -33.20 -12.21 -31.23
CA GLN A 333 -34.31 -11.69 -30.44
C GLN A 333 -34.82 -10.38 -31.01
N GLN A 334 -36.13 -10.29 -31.18
CA GLN A 334 -36.82 -9.07 -31.60
C GLN A 334 -36.91 -8.08 -30.44
N CYS A 335 -36.91 -6.78 -30.77
CA CYS A 335 -37.15 -5.72 -29.81
C CYS A 335 -38.58 -5.86 -29.25
N THR A 336 -38.73 -5.66 -27.94
CA THR A 336 -40.02 -5.55 -27.27
C THR A 336 -40.02 -4.31 -26.38
N THR A 337 -41.14 -4.00 -25.74
CA THR A 337 -41.24 -2.86 -24.81
C THR A 337 -40.35 -3.02 -23.57
N SER A 338 -39.77 -4.19 -23.34
CA SER A 338 -38.93 -4.49 -22.18
C SER A 338 -37.59 -5.16 -22.53
N THR A 339 -37.32 -5.43 -23.81
CA THR A 339 -36.09 -6.13 -24.23
C THR A 339 -35.51 -5.56 -25.51
N GLY A 340 -34.19 -5.43 -25.56
CA GLY A 340 -33.47 -4.99 -26.76
C GLY A 340 -33.42 -6.03 -27.89
N CYS A 341 -32.91 -5.61 -29.05
CA CYS A 341 -32.53 -6.54 -30.12
C CYS A 341 -31.32 -7.37 -29.72
N GLU A 342 -31.37 -8.69 -29.92
CA GLU A 342 -30.18 -9.54 -29.89
C GLU A 342 -29.89 -10.10 -31.26
N TYR A 343 -28.61 -10.20 -31.57
CA TYR A 343 -28.10 -10.71 -32.84
C TYR A 343 -27.22 -11.93 -32.60
N GLU A 344 -27.23 -12.85 -33.56
CA GLU A 344 -26.30 -13.98 -33.61
C GLU A 344 -25.65 -14.08 -34.99
N VAL A 345 -24.48 -14.72 -35.06
CA VAL A 345 -23.76 -14.91 -36.31
C VAL A 345 -24.58 -15.81 -37.24
N ASP A 346 -24.88 -15.32 -38.44
CA ASP A 346 -25.54 -16.13 -39.46
C ASP A 346 -24.50 -16.98 -40.20
N LEU A 347 -23.96 -17.98 -39.53
CA LEU A 347 -22.89 -18.83 -40.08
C LEU A 347 -23.32 -19.48 -41.39
N ASN A 348 -22.50 -19.35 -42.43
CA ASN A 348 -22.78 -19.72 -43.82
C ASN A 348 -23.90 -18.93 -44.51
N GLY A 349 -24.43 -17.89 -43.86
CA GLY A 349 -25.34 -16.93 -44.45
C GLY A 349 -24.69 -16.19 -45.62
N ALA A 350 -25.48 -15.87 -46.64
CA ALA A 350 -24.99 -15.15 -47.81
C ALA A 350 -24.60 -13.72 -47.45
N CYS A 351 -23.47 -13.25 -47.95
CA CYS A 351 -22.99 -11.90 -47.72
C CYS A 351 -22.23 -11.37 -48.94
N THR A 352 -21.90 -10.08 -48.93
CA THR A 352 -21.04 -9.45 -49.94
C THR A 352 -19.87 -8.79 -49.24
N THR A 353 -18.64 -9.10 -49.68
CA THR A 353 -17.43 -8.50 -49.12
C THR A 353 -17.40 -7.00 -49.41
N PRO A 354 -16.59 -6.20 -48.69
CA PRO A 354 -16.39 -4.79 -49.02
C PRO A 354 -15.92 -4.56 -50.47
N GLY A 355 -15.23 -5.54 -51.07
CA GLY A 355 -14.80 -5.52 -52.47
C GLY A 355 -15.88 -5.92 -53.49
N GLY A 356 -17.13 -6.11 -53.07
CA GLY A 356 -18.26 -6.46 -53.94
C GLY A 356 -18.29 -7.93 -54.39
N VAL A 357 -17.53 -8.81 -53.72
CA VAL A 357 -17.49 -10.25 -54.05
C VAL A 357 -18.54 -10.99 -53.21
N PRO A 358 -19.43 -11.79 -53.83
CA PRO A 358 -20.33 -12.67 -53.08
C PRO A 358 -19.55 -13.64 -52.21
N GLY A 359 -20.03 -13.88 -51.00
CA GLY A 359 -19.39 -14.77 -50.04
C GLY A 359 -20.36 -15.32 -49.01
N VAL A 360 -19.78 -15.95 -48.00
CA VAL A 360 -20.49 -16.55 -46.87
C VAL A 360 -19.90 -16.08 -45.55
N CYS A 361 -20.80 -15.93 -44.58
CA CYS A 361 -20.45 -15.48 -43.24
C CYS A 361 -19.70 -16.56 -42.46
N GLN A 362 -18.57 -16.17 -41.90
CA GLN A 362 -17.68 -17.00 -41.11
C GLN A 362 -18.07 -16.94 -39.61
N ALA A 363 -17.49 -17.83 -38.81
CA ALA A 363 -17.77 -17.91 -37.37
C ALA A 363 -17.36 -16.66 -36.58
N ASP A 364 -16.45 -15.84 -37.11
CA ASP A 364 -16.01 -14.56 -36.54
C ASP A 364 -16.86 -13.37 -37.02
N ALA A 365 -18.01 -13.63 -37.64
CA ALA A 365 -18.91 -12.66 -38.25
C ALA A 365 -18.30 -11.85 -39.41
N THR A 366 -17.23 -12.35 -40.03
CA THR A 366 -16.69 -11.77 -41.26
C THR A 366 -17.34 -12.37 -42.50
N CYS A 367 -17.42 -11.59 -43.58
CA CYS A 367 -17.83 -12.08 -44.88
C CYS A 367 -16.61 -12.52 -45.69
N SER A 368 -16.58 -13.78 -46.15
CA SER A 368 -15.48 -14.33 -46.97
C SER A 368 -16.02 -14.97 -48.25
N PRO A 369 -15.40 -14.78 -49.43
CA PRO A 369 -15.82 -15.44 -50.65
C PRO A 369 -15.71 -16.97 -50.59
N PHE A 370 -14.86 -17.49 -49.71
CA PHE A 370 -14.68 -18.93 -49.51
C PHE A 370 -15.23 -19.36 -48.14
N PRO A 371 -15.93 -20.52 -48.04
CA PRO A 371 -16.43 -21.07 -46.77
C PRO A 371 -15.32 -21.65 -45.88
N TYR A 372 -14.07 -21.62 -46.34
CA TYR A 372 -12.88 -22.05 -45.64
C TYR A 372 -11.73 -21.10 -45.99
N ARG A 373 -10.63 -21.14 -45.23
CA ARG A 373 -9.43 -20.36 -45.53
C ARG A 373 -8.49 -21.14 -46.47
N PRO A 374 -8.30 -20.72 -47.73
CA PRO A 374 -7.30 -21.31 -48.61
C PRO A 374 -5.89 -21.10 -48.02
N TYR A 375 -5.00 -22.07 -48.23
CA TYR A 375 -3.68 -22.05 -47.59
C TYR A 375 -2.68 -21.10 -48.26
N ASN A 376 -2.66 -21.07 -49.59
CA ASN A 376 -1.63 -20.38 -50.38
C ASN A 376 -2.03 -18.99 -50.91
N PHE A 377 -3.23 -18.49 -50.58
CA PHE A 377 -3.67 -17.13 -50.93
C PHE A 377 -4.76 -16.63 -49.98
N ASP A 378 -4.90 -15.32 -49.85
CA ASP A 378 -6.02 -14.69 -49.15
C ASP A 378 -7.15 -14.36 -50.14
N PRO A 379 -8.29 -15.05 -50.09
CA PRO A 379 -9.40 -14.80 -51.01
C PRO A 379 -10.05 -13.43 -50.84
N ASN A 380 -9.89 -12.78 -49.68
CA ASN A 380 -10.46 -11.46 -49.42
C ASN A 380 -9.64 -10.33 -50.06
N SER A 381 -8.39 -10.60 -50.41
CA SER A 381 -7.49 -9.61 -51.03
C SER A 381 -7.69 -9.44 -52.54
N ILE A 382 -8.50 -10.30 -53.16
CA ILE A 382 -8.74 -10.28 -54.61
C ILE A 382 -9.96 -9.40 -54.91
N ALA A 383 -9.76 -8.34 -55.67
CA ALA A 383 -10.84 -7.44 -56.06
C ALA A 383 -11.78 -8.12 -57.06
N ALA A 384 -13.08 -7.78 -57.02
CA ALA A 384 -14.07 -8.35 -57.94
C ALA A 384 -13.72 -8.15 -59.42
N ALA A 385 -13.02 -7.06 -59.76
CA ALA A 385 -12.57 -6.74 -61.11
C ALA A 385 -11.42 -7.63 -61.62
N ASP A 386 -10.69 -8.29 -60.72
CA ASP A 386 -9.60 -9.19 -61.09
C ASP A 386 -10.07 -10.64 -61.28
N ILE A 387 -11.33 -10.95 -60.92
CA ILE A 387 -11.89 -12.30 -61.04
C ILE A 387 -12.48 -12.48 -62.45
N GLY A 388 -11.76 -13.22 -63.30
CA GLY A 388 -12.15 -13.47 -64.69
C GLY A 388 -12.89 -14.79 -64.91
N GLU A 389 -12.77 -15.33 -66.12
CA GLU A 389 -13.22 -16.67 -66.48
C GLU A 389 -12.11 -17.44 -67.20
N LEU A 390 -11.96 -18.74 -66.95
CA LEU A 390 -11.05 -19.61 -67.71
C LEU A 390 -11.86 -20.48 -68.66
N ARG A 391 -11.90 -20.08 -69.94
CA ARG A 391 -12.61 -20.80 -71.01
C ARG A 391 -11.69 -21.15 -72.15
N THR A 392 -11.59 -22.45 -72.45
CA THR A 392 -10.80 -22.95 -73.59
C THR A 392 -11.69 -23.48 -74.70
N ASN A 393 -11.23 -23.48 -75.96
CA ASN A 393 -11.93 -24.11 -77.09
C ASN A 393 -11.18 -25.30 -77.70
N ALA A 394 -9.97 -25.59 -77.20
CA ALA A 394 -9.08 -26.65 -77.67
C ALA A 394 -8.06 -26.99 -76.56
N ASN A 395 -7.19 -27.97 -76.84
CA ASN A 395 -6.02 -28.24 -76.00
C ASN A 395 -5.12 -27.00 -75.93
N VAL A 396 -4.64 -26.67 -74.74
CA VAL A 396 -3.83 -25.48 -74.51
C VAL A 396 -2.73 -25.72 -73.49
N THR A 397 -1.58 -25.12 -73.72
CA THR A 397 -0.46 -25.07 -72.78
C THR A 397 -0.34 -23.68 -72.17
N PHE A 398 -0.35 -23.58 -70.85
CA PHE A 398 0.03 -22.39 -70.09
C PHE A 398 1.51 -22.49 -69.71
N ASP A 399 2.36 -21.62 -70.28
CA ASP A 399 3.76 -21.52 -69.90
C ASP A 399 3.91 -20.49 -68.77
N THR A 400 4.31 -20.98 -67.60
CA THR A 400 4.43 -20.22 -66.37
C THR A 400 5.73 -19.40 -66.30
N THR A 401 6.62 -19.55 -67.28
CA THR A 401 7.86 -18.78 -67.40
C THR A 401 7.57 -17.34 -67.82
N ASP A 402 6.67 -17.17 -68.80
CA ASP A 402 6.31 -15.88 -69.38
C ASP A 402 4.80 -15.59 -69.31
N SER A 403 4.02 -16.48 -68.67
CA SER A 403 2.56 -16.40 -68.55
C SER A 403 1.83 -16.43 -69.90
N SER A 404 2.42 -17.10 -70.90
CA SER A 404 1.83 -17.24 -72.24
C SER A 404 0.93 -18.48 -72.37
N TRP A 405 0.00 -18.41 -73.32
CA TRP A 405 -0.89 -19.52 -73.67
C TRP A 405 -0.59 -19.97 -75.10
N THR A 406 -0.43 -21.28 -75.31
CA THR A 406 -0.12 -21.86 -76.62
C THR A 406 -1.10 -22.98 -76.99
N PRO A 407 -1.85 -22.86 -78.10
CA PRO A 407 -1.92 -21.69 -78.98
C PRO A 407 -2.69 -20.53 -78.32
N ALA A 408 -2.28 -19.28 -78.57
CA ALA A 408 -2.85 -18.10 -77.91
C ALA A 408 -4.37 -17.96 -78.10
N GLY A 409 -4.90 -18.36 -79.27
CA GLY A 409 -6.33 -18.33 -79.58
C GLY A 409 -7.16 -19.46 -78.92
N ALA A 410 -6.53 -20.36 -78.15
CA ALA A 410 -7.26 -21.40 -77.43
C ALA A 410 -8.02 -20.88 -76.22
N ILE A 411 -7.60 -19.74 -75.65
CA ILE A 411 -8.26 -19.10 -74.51
C ILE A 411 -9.25 -18.05 -75.01
N THR A 412 -10.52 -18.40 -75.00
CA THR A 412 -11.61 -17.53 -75.48
C THR A 412 -11.91 -16.36 -74.54
N SER A 413 -11.42 -16.42 -73.29
CA SER A 413 -11.66 -15.43 -72.24
C SER A 413 -10.40 -14.66 -71.81
N ALA A 414 -9.36 -14.64 -72.65
CA ALA A 414 -8.02 -14.16 -72.30
C ALA A 414 -8.01 -12.72 -71.75
N GLU A 415 -8.88 -11.85 -72.26
CA GLU A 415 -8.97 -10.44 -71.84
C GLU A 415 -9.46 -10.26 -70.39
N THR A 416 -10.19 -11.24 -69.87
CA THR A 416 -10.73 -11.21 -68.50
C THR A 416 -9.79 -11.86 -67.48
N LEU A 417 -8.80 -12.62 -67.95
CA LEU A 417 -7.92 -13.37 -67.06
C LEU A 417 -6.83 -12.47 -66.50
N LYS A 418 -6.70 -12.51 -65.17
CA LYS A 418 -5.58 -11.92 -64.44
C LYS A 418 -4.70 -13.03 -63.90
N ILE A 419 -3.38 -12.83 -64.01
CA ILE A 419 -2.38 -13.72 -63.44
C ILE A 419 -1.65 -12.92 -62.37
N ILE A 420 -1.87 -13.29 -61.11
CA ILE A 420 -1.33 -12.63 -59.94
C ILE A 420 -0.14 -13.44 -59.44
N SER A 421 1.04 -12.80 -59.40
CA SER A 421 2.26 -13.43 -58.89
C SER A 421 2.31 -13.33 -57.37
N ILE A 422 2.29 -14.47 -56.68
CA ILE A 422 2.40 -14.57 -55.22
C ILE A 422 3.85 -14.95 -54.86
N PRO A 423 4.62 -14.07 -54.20
CA PRO A 423 5.97 -14.38 -53.78
C PRO A 423 6.03 -15.60 -52.85
N GLN A 424 7.04 -16.44 -53.04
CA GLN A 424 7.33 -17.57 -52.16
C GLN A 424 8.63 -17.35 -51.38
N PRO A 425 8.73 -17.86 -50.13
CA PRO A 425 9.94 -17.73 -49.33
C PRO A 425 11.10 -18.57 -49.92
N GLY A 426 12.33 -18.28 -49.51
CA GLY A 426 13.50 -19.13 -49.81
C GLY A 426 14.02 -19.06 -51.25
N GLY A 427 13.61 -18.06 -52.03
CA GLY A 427 14.00 -17.93 -53.45
C GLY A 427 13.28 -18.91 -54.37
N ASN A 428 12.20 -19.52 -53.90
CA ASN A 428 11.32 -20.36 -54.70
C ASN A 428 10.61 -19.54 -55.80
N PRO A 429 10.28 -20.16 -56.95
CA PRO A 429 9.44 -19.53 -57.96
C PRO A 429 8.12 -19.02 -57.36
N PRO A 430 7.62 -17.85 -57.78
CA PRO A 430 6.34 -17.35 -57.27
C PRO A 430 5.20 -18.28 -57.68
N ALA A 431 4.13 -18.38 -56.88
CA ALA A 431 2.92 -19.04 -57.34
C ALA A 431 2.13 -18.09 -58.25
N LEU A 432 1.62 -18.61 -59.38
CA LEU A 432 0.75 -17.86 -60.26
C LEU A 432 -0.71 -18.15 -59.89
N LEU A 433 -1.34 -17.19 -59.25
CA LEU A 433 -2.75 -17.22 -58.89
C LEU A 433 -3.60 -16.72 -60.06
N ILE A 434 -4.57 -17.54 -60.46
CA ILE A 434 -5.55 -17.24 -61.50
C ILE A 434 -6.93 -17.24 -60.85
N PRO A 435 -7.46 -16.07 -60.43
CA PRO A 435 -8.80 -15.95 -59.87
C PRO A 435 -9.86 -15.97 -60.98
N VAL A 436 -10.81 -16.90 -60.88
CA VAL A 436 -11.88 -17.06 -61.87
C VAL A 436 -13.23 -17.35 -61.21
N ARG A 437 -14.34 -17.08 -61.92
CA ARG A 437 -15.69 -17.52 -61.52
C ARG A 437 -16.08 -18.84 -62.15
N VAL A 438 -15.53 -19.13 -63.33
CA VAL A 438 -15.86 -20.29 -64.16
C VAL A 438 -14.58 -20.93 -64.67
N VAL A 439 -14.55 -22.27 -64.64
CA VAL A 439 -13.55 -23.11 -65.30
C VAL A 439 -14.31 -23.99 -66.30
N ASP A 440 -14.17 -23.70 -67.60
CA ASP A 440 -14.79 -24.46 -68.68
C ASP A 440 -13.73 -24.85 -69.71
N LEU A 441 -13.27 -26.10 -69.61
CA LEU A 441 -12.25 -26.64 -70.50
C LEU A 441 -12.93 -27.43 -71.63
N LYS A 442 -12.62 -27.09 -72.89
CA LYS A 442 -13.04 -27.87 -74.08
C LYS A 442 -11.91 -28.72 -74.69
N GLY A 443 -10.75 -28.73 -74.04
CA GLY A 443 -9.62 -29.60 -74.32
C GLY A 443 -8.69 -29.66 -73.10
N ASP A 444 -7.68 -30.53 -73.16
CA ASP A 444 -6.75 -30.72 -72.05
C ASP A 444 -5.92 -29.45 -71.79
N LEU A 445 -5.73 -29.13 -70.51
CA LEU A 445 -4.90 -28.02 -70.05
C LEU A 445 -3.55 -28.57 -69.60
N THR A 446 -2.48 -28.18 -70.29
CA THR A 446 -1.11 -28.44 -69.85
C THR A 446 -0.54 -27.18 -69.20
N ILE A 447 0.09 -27.32 -68.03
CA ILE A 447 0.79 -26.24 -67.34
C ILE A 447 2.26 -26.62 -67.32
N LYS A 448 3.13 -25.74 -67.82
CA LYS A 448 4.57 -25.98 -67.91
C LYS A 448 5.36 -24.83 -67.33
N GLY A 449 6.52 -25.11 -66.75
CA GLY A 449 7.52 -24.11 -66.36
C GLY A 449 7.83 -24.11 -64.87
N PRO A 450 8.49 -23.08 -64.35
CA PRO A 450 9.03 -23.08 -63.00
C PRO A 450 7.99 -22.77 -61.92
N SER A 451 6.91 -22.06 -62.27
CA SER A 451 6.00 -21.47 -61.28
C SER A 451 4.76 -22.35 -61.09
N PRO A 452 4.41 -22.71 -59.85
CA PRO A 452 3.19 -23.47 -59.56
C PRO A 452 1.95 -22.60 -59.79
N VAL A 453 0.82 -23.24 -60.13
CA VAL A 453 -0.42 -22.52 -60.46
C VAL A 453 -1.48 -22.74 -59.38
N ILE A 454 -2.12 -21.65 -58.96
CA ILE A 454 -3.28 -21.69 -58.08
C ILE A 454 -4.49 -21.21 -58.88
N LEU A 455 -5.45 -22.11 -59.11
CA LEU A 455 -6.74 -21.78 -59.70
C LEU A 455 -7.73 -21.49 -58.57
N ALA A 456 -8.00 -20.21 -58.33
CA ALA A 456 -8.92 -19.75 -57.29
C ALA A 456 -10.31 -19.49 -57.88
N VAL A 457 -11.23 -20.43 -57.69
CA VAL A 457 -12.56 -20.41 -58.28
C VAL A 457 -13.57 -19.82 -57.29
N TYR A 458 -14.02 -18.59 -57.53
CA TYR A 458 -15.01 -17.82 -56.76
C TYR A 458 -16.46 -18.23 -57.10
N GLY A 459 -16.65 -19.50 -57.43
CA GLY A 459 -17.90 -20.10 -57.87
C GLY A 459 -17.78 -21.62 -57.89
N ASP A 460 -18.56 -22.29 -58.74
CA ASP A 460 -18.44 -23.73 -58.98
C ASP A 460 -17.35 -24.02 -60.01
N ALA A 461 -16.64 -25.14 -59.84
CA ALA A 461 -15.62 -25.62 -60.76
C ALA A 461 -16.00 -26.99 -61.31
N ASN A 462 -16.03 -27.12 -62.64
CA ASN A 462 -16.23 -28.40 -63.32
C ASN A 462 -15.01 -28.75 -64.17
N VAL A 463 -14.19 -29.69 -63.69
CA VAL A 463 -12.99 -30.17 -64.40
C VAL A 463 -13.37 -31.42 -65.19
N ASN A 464 -13.85 -31.19 -66.41
CA ASN A 464 -14.31 -32.19 -67.36
C ASN A 464 -13.25 -32.62 -68.39
N GLN A 465 -12.06 -32.01 -68.38
CA GLN A 465 -10.90 -32.32 -69.22
C GLN A 465 -9.68 -32.59 -68.34
N SER A 466 -8.64 -33.21 -68.89
CA SER A 466 -7.44 -33.50 -68.11
C SER A 466 -6.65 -32.21 -67.86
N ILE A 467 -6.10 -32.09 -66.66
CA ILE A 467 -5.14 -31.04 -66.32
C ILE A 467 -3.80 -31.71 -66.00
N LEU A 468 -2.76 -31.38 -66.77
CA LEU A 468 -1.41 -31.88 -66.56
C LEU A 468 -0.48 -30.73 -66.18
N ALA A 469 0.06 -30.75 -64.97
CA ALA A 469 1.12 -29.84 -64.55
C ALA A 469 2.48 -30.53 -64.62
N THR A 470 3.41 -29.96 -65.38
CA THR A 470 4.82 -30.38 -65.50
C THR A 470 5.73 -29.24 -65.05
N GLY A 471 6.85 -29.55 -64.41
CA GLY A 471 7.72 -28.56 -63.77
C GLY A 471 9.13 -28.54 -64.34
N ASP A 472 9.66 -27.35 -64.61
CA ASP A 472 11.06 -27.15 -65.01
C ASP A 472 11.68 -26.02 -64.19
N ILE A 473 12.18 -26.36 -62.99
CA ILE A 473 12.75 -25.39 -62.05
C ILE A 473 14.17 -25.01 -62.51
N THR A 474 14.39 -23.71 -62.72
CA THR A 474 15.67 -23.17 -63.23
C THR A 474 16.81 -23.14 -62.19
N ASN A 475 16.49 -23.11 -60.89
CA ASN A 475 17.48 -23.18 -59.79
C ASN A 475 17.12 -24.29 -58.77
N PRO A 476 17.26 -25.56 -59.14
CA PRO A 476 16.76 -26.67 -58.34
C PRO A 476 17.50 -26.85 -57.01
N ASN A 477 18.78 -26.50 -56.92
CA ASN A 477 19.57 -26.70 -55.70
C ASN A 477 19.01 -25.91 -54.49
N ALA A 478 18.44 -24.72 -54.73
CA ALA A 478 17.87 -23.87 -53.69
C ALA A 478 16.42 -24.26 -53.34
N ALA A 479 15.62 -24.59 -54.35
CA ALA A 479 14.20 -24.88 -54.18
C ALA A 479 13.93 -26.31 -53.70
N CYS A 480 14.74 -27.28 -54.16
CA CYS A 480 14.45 -28.70 -53.99
C CYS A 480 15.25 -29.42 -52.91
N GLY A 481 16.45 -28.93 -52.57
CA GLY A 481 17.33 -29.59 -51.61
C GLY A 481 17.48 -31.10 -51.89
N ALA A 482 17.21 -31.93 -50.88
CA ALA A 482 17.31 -33.40 -50.95
C ALA A 482 16.23 -34.07 -51.83
N SER A 483 15.18 -33.34 -52.23
CA SER A 483 14.17 -33.85 -53.15
C SER A 483 14.64 -33.83 -54.60
N GLN A 484 15.79 -33.22 -54.91
CA GLN A 484 16.39 -33.36 -56.23
C GLN A 484 16.96 -34.77 -56.42
N GLY A 485 16.77 -35.35 -57.60
CA GLY A 485 17.40 -36.62 -57.93
C GLY A 485 18.93 -36.49 -57.99
N LEU A 486 19.67 -37.47 -57.47
CA LEU A 486 21.13 -37.43 -57.51
C LEU A 486 21.66 -37.83 -58.89
N ALA A 487 22.80 -37.26 -59.27
CA ALA A 487 23.45 -37.59 -60.54
C ALA A 487 23.98 -39.04 -60.55
N GLY A 488 23.93 -39.68 -61.72
CA GLY A 488 24.62 -40.94 -61.97
C GLY A 488 26.13 -40.72 -62.13
N SER A 489 26.92 -41.75 -61.90
CA SER A 489 28.38 -41.69 -62.04
C SER A 489 28.85 -42.16 -63.41
N PHE A 490 29.99 -41.65 -63.87
CA PHE A 490 30.69 -42.09 -65.08
C PHE A 490 31.99 -42.80 -64.72
N GLY A 491 32.28 -43.90 -65.40
CA GLY A 491 33.51 -44.67 -65.20
C GLY A 491 34.08 -45.22 -66.51
N THR A 492 34.78 -46.34 -66.42
CA THR A 492 35.73 -46.87 -67.43
C THR A 492 35.37 -46.68 -68.90
N ASN A 493 34.10 -46.81 -69.30
CA ASN A 493 33.55 -46.34 -70.59
C ASN A 493 32.02 -46.13 -70.62
N THR A 494 31.35 -46.25 -69.47
CA THR A 494 29.87 -46.26 -69.36
C THR A 494 29.44 -45.25 -68.30
N GLY A 495 28.18 -44.80 -68.37
CA GLY A 495 27.58 -43.90 -67.38
C GLY A 495 26.28 -44.50 -66.81
N GLY A 496 26.10 -44.40 -65.50
CA GLY A 496 24.82 -44.68 -64.85
C GLY A 496 23.79 -43.57 -65.11
N GLY A 497 22.50 -43.91 -65.09
CA GLY A 497 21.42 -42.92 -65.14
C GLY A 497 21.30 -42.13 -63.84
N GLY A 498 20.84 -40.88 -63.91
CA GLY A 498 20.52 -40.09 -62.72
C GLY A 498 19.19 -40.54 -62.10
N GLY A 499 19.04 -40.32 -60.79
CA GLY A 499 17.80 -40.60 -60.07
C GLY A 499 16.70 -39.60 -60.42
N GLY A 500 15.45 -40.01 -60.34
CA GLY A 500 14.29 -39.12 -60.45
C GLY A 500 14.16 -38.21 -59.23
N GLY A 501 13.61 -37.00 -59.42
CA GLY A 501 13.29 -36.10 -58.33
C GLY A 501 12.09 -36.60 -57.51
N GLY A 502 12.09 -36.24 -56.23
CA GLY A 502 10.99 -36.45 -55.31
C GLY A 502 10.02 -35.28 -55.26
N GLY A 503 8.86 -35.51 -54.65
CA GLY A 503 7.80 -34.54 -54.42
C GLY A 503 6.82 -35.12 -53.41
N ALA A 504 5.55 -35.26 -53.78
CA ALA A 504 4.56 -35.99 -52.96
C ALA A 504 4.92 -37.47 -52.73
N ILE A 505 5.72 -38.05 -53.64
CA ILE A 505 6.31 -39.39 -53.52
C ILE A 505 7.82 -39.30 -53.69
N THR A 506 8.55 -40.31 -53.21
CA THR A 506 9.98 -40.47 -53.52
C THR A 506 10.18 -40.66 -55.01
N GLY A 507 11.26 -40.12 -55.56
CA GLY A 507 11.64 -40.38 -56.95
C GLY A 507 12.00 -41.85 -57.19
N ALA A 508 12.20 -42.21 -58.46
CA ALA A 508 12.78 -43.50 -58.82
C ALA A 508 14.31 -43.43 -58.81
N THR A 509 15.00 -44.53 -58.53
CA THR A 509 16.46 -44.59 -58.74
C THR A 509 16.78 -44.61 -60.23
N GLY A 510 17.94 -44.07 -60.62
CA GLY A 510 18.39 -44.09 -62.02
C GLY A 510 18.64 -45.51 -62.54
N GLY A 511 18.72 -45.65 -63.87
CA GLY A 511 19.12 -46.90 -64.50
C GLY A 511 20.60 -47.24 -64.28
N LYS A 512 20.94 -48.53 -64.18
CA LYS A 512 22.34 -48.98 -64.14
C LYS A 512 23.00 -48.84 -65.52
N GLY A 513 24.32 -48.65 -65.55
CA GLY A 513 25.09 -48.64 -66.81
C GLY A 513 25.05 -50.00 -67.53
N TYR A 514 25.53 -50.04 -68.79
CA TYR A 514 25.46 -51.16 -69.75
C TYR A 514 25.85 -52.56 -69.19
N ASP A 515 26.68 -52.61 -68.16
CA ASP A 515 27.21 -53.83 -67.53
C ASP A 515 27.01 -53.85 -66.00
N ASN A 516 26.12 -53.00 -65.46
CA ASN A 516 25.97 -52.73 -64.02
C ASN A 516 27.25 -52.22 -63.33
N SER A 517 28.29 -51.80 -64.06
CA SER A 517 29.57 -51.39 -63.46
C SER A 517 29.54 -50.02 -62.80
N GLN A 518 28.60 -49.15 -63.19
CA GLN A 518 28.55 -47.78 -62.72
C GLN A 518 27.40 -47.50 -61.75
N PRO A 519 27.66 -46.76 -60.65
CA PRO A 519 26.61 -46.32 -59.73
C PRO A 519 25.52 -45.51 -60.43
N GLN A 520 24.27 -45.91 -60.20
CA GLN A 520 23.07 -45.14 -60.55
C GLN A 520 22.85 -44.00 -59.54
N GLY A 521 22.22 -42.92 -59.99
CA GLY A 521 21.80 -41.85 -59.09
C GLY A 521 20.68 -42.29 -58.17
N SER A 522 20.78 -41.94 -56.88
CA SER A 522 19.70 -42.17 -55.90
C SER A 522 18.48 -41.30 -56.18
N ALA A 523 17.31 -41.82 -55.81
CA ALA A 523 16.05 -41.09 -55.85
C ALA A 523 16.08 -39.85 -54.93
N GLY A 524 15.45 -38.76 -55.37
CA GLY A 524 15.14 -37.64 -54.50
C GLY A 524 14.13 -38.03 -53.41
N THR A 525 14.29 -37.47 -52.21
CA THR A 525 13.43 -37.78 -51.06
C THR A 525 12.03 -37.18 -51.21
N LEU A 526 11.03 -37.83 -50.62
CA LEU A 526 9.68 -37.28 -50.50
C LEU A 526 9.70 -35.97 -49.70
N ARG A 527 8.86 -35.01 -50.08
CA ARG A 527 8.60 -33.79 -49.31
C ARG A 527 7.48 -34.07 -48.29
N PRO A 528 7.56 -33.52 -47.07
CA PRO A 528 6.59 -33.81 -46.03
C PRO A 528 5.19 -33.33 -46.43
N SER A 529 4.16 -34.01 -45.93
CA SER A 529 2.74 -33.71 -46.20
C SER A 529 2.16 -32.57 -45.36
N VAL A 530 3.01 -31.83 -44.64
CA VAL A 530 2.62 -30.59 -43.95
C VAL A 530 2.47 -29.48 -44.98
N PRO A 531 1.63 -28.47 -44.73
CA PRO A 531 1.36 -27.47 -45.74
C PRO A 531 2.58 -26.54 -45.91
N GLU A 532 3.41 -26.88 -46.90
CA GLU A 532 4.56 -26.12 -47.40
C GLU A 532 4.14 -25.21 -48.56
N PRO A 533 4.98 -24.21 -48.95
CA PRO A 533 4.79 -23.50 -50.21
C PRO A 533 4.56 -24.50 -51.35
N LEU A 534 3.50 -24.29 -52.13
CA LEU A 534 3.23 -25.08 -53.33
C LEU A 534 4.47 -25.01 -54.22
N LEU A 535 5.20 -26.10 -54.43
CA LEU A 535 6.42 -26.10 -55.22
C LEU A 535 6.29 -27.14 -56.33
N GLY A 536 6.73 -26.77 -57.54
CA GLY A 536 6.91 -27.73 -58.62
C GLY A 536 7.84 -28.88 -58.20
N GLY A 537 7.64 -30.03 -58.82
CA GLY A 537 8.49 -31.19 -58.69
C GLY A 537 9.93 -30.90 -59.08
N CYS A 538 10.81 -31.48 -58.28
CA CYS A 538 12.24 -31.31 -58.40
C CYS A 538 12.78 -32.09 -59.59
N PRO A 539 13.76 -31.56 -60.33
CA PRO A 539 14.29 -32.28 -61.48
C PRO A 539 15.05 -33.52 -61.03
N GLY A 540 15.11 -34.50 -61.93
CA GLY A 540 16.00 -35.64 -61.79
C GLY A 540 17.47 -35.25 -61.87
N GLY A 541 18.33 -36.11 -61.36
CA GLY A 541 19.77 -35.98 -61.52
C GLY A 541 20.18 -36.24 -62.97
N ARG A 542 21.31 -35.66 -63.38
CA ARG A 542 21.89 -35.94 -64.70
C ARG A 542 22.46 -37.36 -64.76
N GLY A 543 22.46 -37.96 -65.94
CA GLY A 543 23.22 -39.17 -66.20
C GLY A 543 24.73 -38.93 -66.08
N GLY A 544 25.48 -39.99 -65.77
CA GLY A 544 26.93 -39.95 -65.75
C GLY A 544 27.50 -39.66 -67.15
N GLY A 545 28.44 -38.70 -67.22
CA GLY A 545 29.22 -38.42 -68.42
C GLY A 545 30.54 -37.73 -68.10
N THR A 546 31.29 -37.36 -69.14
CA THR A 546 32.56 -36.63 -69.03
C THR A 546 32.37 -35.17 -69.44
N ALA A 547 33.41 -34.35 -69.28
CA ALA A 547 33.42 -32.98 -69.79
C ALA A 547 33.23 -32.92 -71.33
N SER A 548 33.78 -33.91 -72.06
CA SER A 548 33.73 -33.97 -73.53
C SER A 548 32.46 -34.66 -74.06
N ALA A 549 31.73 -35.39 -73.21
CA ALA A 549 30.47 -36.03 -73.53
C ALA A 549 29.55 -36.01 -72.30
N ALA A 550 28.83 -34.90 -72.12
CA ALA A 550 27.90 -34.75 -71.01
C ALA A 550 26.86 -35.87 -71.03
N GLY A 551 26.60 -36.45 -69.86
CA GLY A 551 25.55 -37.45 -69.68
C GLY A 551 24.16 -36.89 -69.97
N GLY A 552 23.17 -37.77 -70.11
CA GLY A 552 21.79 -37.39 -70.38
C GLY A 552 21.26 -36.38 -69.36
N LYS A 553 20.36 -35.50 -69.82
CA LYS A 553 19.68 -34.58 -68.91
C LYS A 553 18.78 -35.38 -67.95
N GLY A 554 18.75 -34.97 -66.69
CA GLY A 554 17.76 -35.47 -65.75
C GLY A 554 16.35 -35.10 -66.22
N GLY A 555 15.36 -35.94 -65.88
CA GLY A 555 13.97 -35.70 -66.24
C GLY A 555 13.45 -34.41 -65.58
N ALA A 556 12.55 -33.72 -66.27
CA ALA A 556 11.81 -32.61 -65.68
C ALA A 556 10.99 -33.13 -64.50
N GLY A 557 10.95 -32.38 -63.40
CA GLY A 557 10.13 -32.75 -62.26
C GLY A 557 8.64 -32.61 -62.58
N GLY A 558 7.76 -33.17 -61.74
CA GLY A 558 6.32 -32.89 -61.86
C GLY A 558 6.02 -31.40 -61.71
N GLY A 559 4.87 -30.91 -62.15
CA GLY A 559 4.44 -29.54 -61.83
C GLY A 559 3.84 -29.46 -60.42
N ALA A 560 3.18 -28.35 -60.11
CA ALA A 560 2.27 -28.27 -58.98
C ALA A 560 1.08 -27.38 -59.31
N ILE A 561 -0.12 -27.84 -58.94
CA ILE A 561 -1.37 -27.14 -59.13
C ILE A 561 -2.22 -27.22 -57.87
N GLN A 562 -2.81 -26.10 -57.47
CA GLN A 562 -3.87 -26.04 -56.47
C GLN A 562 -5.16 -25.57 -57.15
N ILE A 563 -6.27 -26.26 -56.88
CA ILE A 563 -7.61 -25.82 -57.27
C ILE A 563 -8.37 -25.56 -55.98
N SER A 564 -8.72 -24.30 -55.71
CA SER A 564 -9.52 -23.90 -54.56
C SER A 564 -10.85 -23.38 -55.05
N VAL A 565 -11.95 -23.88 -54.51
CA VAL A 565 -13.30 -23.63 -55.04
C VAL A 565 -14.20 -23.15 -53.91
N ALA A 566 -14.83 -21.99 -54.10
CA ALA A 566 -15.78 -21.42 -53.16
C ALA A 566 -17.09 -22.20 -53.12
N GLY A 567 -17.53 -22.72 -54.26
CA GLY A 567 -18.69 -23.60 -54.40
C GLY A 567 -18.31 -25.09 -54.53
N ASN A 568 -18.97 -25.78 -55.44
CA ASN A 568 -18.77 -27.21 -55.67
C ASN A 568 -17.63 -27.47 -56.66
N LEU A 569 -16.70 -28.37 -56.29
CA LEU A 569 -15.70 -28.93 -57.20
C LEU A 569 -16.16 -30.28 -57.74
N THR A 570 -16.38 -30.36 -59.05
CA THR A 570 -16.65 -31.63 -59.75
C THR A 570 -15.42 -32.02 -60.59
N LEU A 571 -14.86 -33.21 -60.33
CA LEU A 571 -13.74 -33.77 -61.09
C LEU A 571 -14.23 -34.97 -61.91
N SER A 572 -14.28 -34.83 -63.24
CA SER A 572 -14.66 -35.92 -64.15
C SER A 572 -13.49 -36.49 -64.95
N GLN A 573 -12.34 -35.81 -64.94
CA GLN A 573 -11.10 -36.25 -65.60
C GLN A 573 -9.89 -36.10 -64.67
N LYS A 574 -8.74 -36.58 -65.14
CA LYS A 574 -7.50 -36.63 -64.34
C LYS A 574 -6.88 -35.25 -64.17
N VAL A 575 -6.54 -34.92 -62.92
CA VAL A 575 -5.59 -33.85 -62.57
C VAL A 575 -4.27 -34.52 -62.18
N SER A 576 -3.19 -34.22 -62.88
CA SER A 576 -1.90 -34.89 -62.73
C SER A 576 -0.77 -33.87 -62.60
N ALA A 577 0.13 -34.09 -61.65
CA ALA A 577 1.36 -33.34 -61.48
C ALA A 577 2.56 -34.29 -61.69
N SER A 578 2.78 -34.69 -62.94
CA SER A 578 3.73 -35.75 -63.29
C SER A 578 4.97 -35.18 -63.97
N GLY A 579 6.15 -35.69 -63.59
CA GLY A 579 7.41 -35.33 -64.25
C GLY A 579 7.65 -36.15 -65.50
N ASP A 580 8.60 -35.69 -66.31
CA ASP A 580 9.03 -36.38 -67.52
C ASP A 580 10.20 -37.34 -67.22
N GLY A 581 10.35 -38.37 -68.05
CA GLY A 581 11.50 -39.27 -67.98
C GLY A 581 12.82 -38.55 -68.30
N GLY A 582 13.89 -38.93 -67.60
CA GLY A 582 15.24 -38.46 -67.90
C GLY A 582 15.91 -39.23 -69.03
N GLU A 583 16.94 -38.63 -69.62
CA GLU A 583 17.81 -39.30 -70.58
C GLU A 583 18.85 -40.17 -69.84
N GLY A 584 19.22 -41.31 -70.41
CA GLY A 584 20.20 -42.23 -69.83
C GLY A 584 21.64 -41.71 -69.82
N GLY A 585 22.53 -42.43 -69.12
CA GLY A 585 23.97 -42.20 -69.23
C GLY A 585 24.49 -42.47 -70.65
N LYS A 586 25.61 -41.84 -71.02
CA LYS A 586 26.24 -42.05 -72.35
C LYS A 586 27.44 -42.99 -72.23
N ALA A 587 27.67 -43.77 -73.28
CA ALA A 587 28.87 -44.58 -73.44
C ALA A 587 29.77 -43.97 -74.53
N SER A 588 31.08 -43.90 -74.27
CA SER A 588 32.07 -43.50 -75.27
C SER A 588 32.81 -44.74 -75.77
N GLY A 589 32.40 -45.29 -76.91
CA GLY A 589 33.13 -46.38 -77.55
C GLY A 589 32.53 -46.79 -78.89
N GLY A 590 33.30 -46.61 -79.98
CA GLY A 590 32.96 -47.10 -81.31
C GLY A 590 33.11 -48.62 -81.45
N ARG A 591 32.30 -49.39 -80.71
CA ARG A 591 31.99 -50.81 -81.00
C ARG A 591 30.53 -51.05 -80.58
N GLY A 592 29.70 -51.41 -81.56
CA GLY A 592 28.25 -51.31 -81.48
C GLY A 592 27.53 -52.35 -80.63
N ALA A 593 26.25 -52.07 -80.44
CA ALA A 593 25.14 -52.99 -80.61
C ALA A 593 24.03 -52.22 -81.33
#